data_AF-A0A353INP2-F1
#
_entry.id   AF-A0A353INP2-F1
#
_cell.length_a   1.000
_cell.length_b   1.000
_cell.length_c   1.000
_cell.angle_alpha   90.00
_cell.angle_beta   90.00
_cell.angle_gamma   90.00
#
_symmetry.space_group_name_H-M   'P 1'
#
loop_
_entity.id
_entity.type
_entity.pdbx_description
1 polymer ?
#
loop_
_entity_poly.entity_id
_entity_poly.type
_entity_poly.pdbx_seq_one_letter_code
_entity_poly.pdbx_strand_id
1 'polypeptide(L)'
;MIDRNDRHWYKNAVIYELHIKAFFDANNDGIGDFEGLVKKLDYLQDLGVTAVWLLPFYPSPLRDDGYDIADYTSINPTYGTMRDFRQFVAAAHDRGIRVITELVINHTSDQHPWFQRARKAKHGSVWRDYYVWSDSDQKFPDTRVIFLDTETSNWTWDPVAQAYFWHRFYSHQPDLNYDNPRVLSDILRVLRFWLDMGVDGLRLDAVPYLIERDGTNNENLP
;
A
#
# COMPACT_ATOMS: atom_id res chain seq x y z
N MET A 1 -16.45 17.14 -15.28
CA MET A 1 -15.01 17.44 -15.31
C MET A 1 -14.57 18.10 -14.03
N ILE A 2 -13.52 17.57 -13.39
CA ILE A 2 -12.92 18.10 -12.16
C ILE A 2 -12.05 19.34 -12.44
N ASP A 3 -11.99 20.28 -11.51
CA ASP A 3 -10.97 21.35 -11.52
C ASP A 3 -9.70 20.84 -10.83
N ARG A 4 -8.62 20.67 -11.59
CA ARG A 4 -7.31 20.25 -11.07
C ARG A 4 -6.51 21.39 -10.43
N ASN A 5 -6.93 22.65 -10.60
CA ASN A 5 -6.28 23.80 -9.98
C ASN A 5 -6.83 24.13 -8.58
N ASP A 6 -7.98 23.55 -8.21
CA ASP A 6 -8.53 23.69 -6.87
C ASP A 6 -7.68 22.93 -5.84
N ARG A 7 -6.77 23.65 -5.19
CA ARG A 7 -5.86 23.10 -4.16
C ARG A 7 -6.58 22.75 -2.85
N HIS A 8 -7.85 23.09 -2.69
CA HIS A 8 -8.61 22.89 -1.45
C HIS A 8 -9.85 22.00 -1.63
N TRP A 9 -9.96 21.31 -2.77
CA TRP A 9 -11.12 20.47 -3.11
C TRP A 9 -11.49 19.50 -1.98
N TYR A 10 -10.47 18.96 -1.29
CA TYR A 10 -10.64 17.97 -0.22
C TYR A 10 -11.40 18.52 1.00
N LYS A 11 -11.41 19.84 1.22
CA LYS A 11 -12.11 20.45 2.37
C LYS A 11 -13.64 20.34 2.27
N ASN A 12 -14.16 20.22 1.06
CA ASN A 12 -15.59 20.09 0.79
C ASN A 12 -15.95 18.71 0.24
N ALA A 13 -15.00 17.76 0.27
CA ALA A 13 -15.20 16.46 -0.33
C ALA A 13 -16.10 15.58 0.53
N VAL A 14 -17.07 14.92 -0.11
CA VAL A 14 -17.72 13.72 0.41
C VAL A 14 -16.96 12.53 -0.18
N ILE A 15 -16.21 11.84 0.68
CA ILE A 15 -15.35 10.71 0.30
C ILE A 15 -16.11 9.40 0.56
N TYR A 16 -16.14 8.53 -0.44
CA TYR A 16 -16.72 7.20 -0.35
C TYR A 16 -15.61 6.15 -0.47
N GLU A 17 -15.33 5.45 0.63
CA GLU A 17 -14.38 4.33 0.67
C GLU A 17 -15.04 3.08 0.07
N LEU A 18 -14.31 2.37 -0.80
CA LEU A 18 -14.78 1.11 -1.37
C LEU A 18 -13.65 0.14 -1.69
N HIS A 19 -13.98 -1.15 -1.64
CA HIS A 19 -13.11 -2.22 -2.11
C HIS A 19 -13.61 -2.72 -3.47
N ILE A 20 -12.75 -2.67 -4.50
CA ILE A 20 -13.07 -3.13 -5.86
C ILE A 20 -13.67 -4.53 -5.87
N LYS A 21 -12.99 -5.47 -5.20
CA LYS A 21 -13.36 -6.87 -5.00
C LYS A 21 -14.82 -7.09 -4.59
N ALA A 22 -15.40 -6.17 -3.82
CA ALA A 22 -16.72 -6.34 -3.21
C ALA A 22 -17.81 -5.45 -3.83
N PHE A 23 -17.46 -4.54 -4.74
CA PHE A 23 -18.40 -3.50 -5.17
C PHE A 23 -19.32 -3.96 -6.30
N PHE A 24 -18.75 -4.41 -7.43
CA PHE A 24 -19.53 -4.95 -8.54
C PHE A 24 -18.67 -5.78 -9.48
N ASP A 25 -19.11 -7.01 -9.75
CA ASP A 25 -18.51 -7.96 -10.70
C ASP A 25 -19.13 -7.75 -12.09
N ALA A 26 -18.31 -7.41 -13.09
CA ALA A 26 -18.77 -7.19 -14.46
C ALA A 26 -18.60 -8.40 -15.38
N ASN A 27 -17.76 -9.38 -14.99
CA ASN A 27 -17.35 -10.50 -15.84
C ASN A 27 -17.91 -11.86 -15.36
N ASN A 28 -18.58 -11.90 -14.21
CA ASN A 28 -19.17 -13.05 -13.53
C ASN A 28 -18.16 -14.09 -13.01
N ASP A 29 -16.95 -13.67 -12.62
CA ASP A 29 -15.96 -14.54 -11.98
C ASP A 29 -16.10 -14.63 -10.44
N GLY A 30 -17.03 -13.86 -9.86
CA GLY A 30 -17.32 -13.80 -8.44
C GLY A 30 -16.55 -12.69 -7.70
N ILE A 31 -15.76 -11.88 -8.40
CA ILE A 31 -14.94 -10.81 -7.83
C ILE A 31 -15.22 -9.50 -8.56
N GLY A 32 -15.37 -8.42 -7.80
CA GLY A 32 -15.55 -7.09 -8.38
C GLY A 32 -14.29 -6.57 -9.07
N ASP A 33 -14.49 -5.81 -10.15
CA ASP A 33 -13.44 -5.37 -11.06
C ASP A 33 -13.61 -3.89 -11.50
N PHE A 34 -12.61 -3.31 -12.17
CA PHE A 34 -12.67 -1.90 -12.62
C PHE A 34 -13.78 -1.63 -13.64
N GLU A 35 -14.13 -2.58 -14.51
CA GLU A 35 -15.25 -2.41 -15.44
C GLU A 35 -16.56 -2.31 -14.64
N GLY A 36 -16.69 -3.11 -13.58
CA GLY A 36 -17.81 -3.06 -12.67
C GLY A 36 -17.90 -1.75 -11.90
N LEU A 37 -16.77 -1.21 -11.43
CA LEU A 37 -16.74 0.13 -10.85
C LEU A 37 -17.24 1.19 -11.82
N VAL A 38 -16.79 1.15 -13.08
CA VAL A 38 -17.24 2.09 -14.12
C VAL A 38 -18.76 2.03 -14.29
N LYS A 39 -19.35 0.82 -14.31
CA LYS A 39 -20.81 0.61 -14.40
C LYS A 39 -21.59 1.17 -13.21
N LYS A 40 -20.92 1.49 -12.10
CA LYS A 40 -21.54 2.03 -10.87
C LYS A 40 -21.20 3.49 -10.58
N LEU A 41 -20.45 4.15 -11.45
CA LEU A 41 -20.14 5.58 -11.26
C LEU A 41 -21.39 6.47 -11.31
N ASP A 42 -22.42 6.11 -12.07
CA ASP A 42 -23.69 6.86 -12.08
C ASP A 42 -24.39 6.77 -10.71
N TYR A 43 -24.39 5.59 -10.08
CA TYR A 43 -24.90 5.42 -8.71
C TYR A 43 -24.13 6.30 -7.70
N LEU A 44 -22.80 6.33 -7.81
CA LEU A 44 -21.96 7.15 -6.92
C LEU A 44 -22.18 8.64 -7.14
N GLN A 45 -22.36 9.07 -8.39
CA GLN A 45 -22.70 10.44 -8.74
C GLN A 45 -24.08 10.83 -8.17
N ASP A 46 -25.10 9.99 -8.35
CA ASP A 46 -26.45 10.22 -7.82
C ASP A 46 -26.48 10.27 -6.29
N LEU A 47 -25.64 9.48 -5.63
CA LEU A 47 -25.43 9.53 -4.18
C LEU A 47 -24.82 10.87 -3.71
N GLY A 48 -24.18 11.61 -4.62
CA GLY A 48 -23.57 12.92 -4.34
C GLY A 48 -22.12 12.84 -3.83
N VAL A 49 -21.43 11.72 -4.03
CA VAL A 49 -20.02 11.61 -3.64
C VAL A 49 -19.14 12.43 -4.58
N THR A 50 -18.12 13.06 -4.04
CA THR A 50 -17.20 13.91 -4.82
C THR A 50 -15.82 13.27 -4.99
N ALA A 51 -15.52 12.24 -4.20
CA ALA A 51 -14.32 11.44 -4.32
C ALA A 51 -14.58 10.00 -3.90
N VAL A 52 -13.91 9.07 -4.55
CA VAL A 52 -13.85 7.67 -4.16
C VAL A 52 -12.46 7.37 -3.62
N TRP A 53 -12.41 6.63 -2.52
CA TRP A 53 -11.19 6.11 -1.94
C TRP A 53 -11.16 4.60 -2.16
N LEU A 54 -10.22 4.16 -2.99
CA LEU A 54 -10.03 2.75 -3.29
C LEU A 54 -9.09 2.10 -2.28
N LEU A 55 -9.54 1.02 -1.65
CA LEU A 55 -8.67 0.07 -0.96
C LEU A 55 -7.63 -0.53 -1.92
N PRO A 56 -6.54 -1.15 -1.42
CA PRO A 56 -5.46 -1.66 -2.25
C PRO A 56 -5.94 -2.55 -3.42
N PHE A 57 -5.51 -2.20 -4.63
CA PHE A 57 -5.80 -2.96 -5.85
C PHE A 57 -4.53 -3.45 -6.56
N TYR A 58 -3.40 -3.39 -5.86
CA TYR A 58 -2.09 -3.81 -6.34
C TYR A 58 -1.97 -5.33 -6.33
N PRO A 59 -1.06 -5.94 -7.14
CA PRO A 59 -0.70 -7.33 -6.96
C PRO A 59 -0.26 -7.58 -5.52
N SER A 60 -0.86 -8.61 -4.93
CA SER A 60 -0.66 -9.03 -3.55
C SER A 60 -1.06 -10.51 -3.48
N PRO A 61 -0.43 -11.32 -2.60
CA PRO A 61 -0.90 -12.67 -2.32
C PRO A 61 -2.18 -12.68 -1.46
N LEU A 62 -2.71 -11.50 -1.10
CA LEU A 62 -3.96 -11.26 -0.38
C LEU A 62 -3.98 -11.90 1.01
N ARG A 63 -2.82 -11.96 1.68
CA ARG A 63 -2.73 -12.49 3.06
C ARG A 63 -3.15 -11.46 4.09
N ASP A 64 -3.21 -10.19 3.69
CA ASP A 64 -3.84 -9.10 4.44
C ASP A 64 -4.72 -8.25 3.50
N ASP A 65 -5.57 -8.93 2.72
CA ASP A 65 -6.56 -8.36 1.77
C ASP A 65 -6.02 -7.23 0.85
N GLY A 66 -4.74 -7.33 0.47
CA GLY A 66 -4.10 -6.37 -0.45
C GLY A 66 -3.13 -5.40 0.20
N TYR A 67 -3.09 -5.31 1.53
CA TYR A 67 -2.12 -4.47 2.25
C TYR A 67 -0.69 -5.03 2.22
N ASP A 68 -0.54 -6.33 1.97
CA ASP A 68 0.73 -6.98 1.64
C ASP A 68 1.07 -6.84 0.14
N ILE A 69 1.56 -5.66 -0.27
CA ILE A 69 1.82 -5.33 -1.68
C ILE A 69 3.04 -6.08 -2.25
N ALA A 70 2.87 -6.77 -3.38
CA ALA A 70 3.92 -7.48 -4.11
C ALA A 70 4.45 -6.72 -5.35
N ASP A 71 3.69 -5.76 -5.89
CA ASP A 71 4.15 -4.79 -6.91
C ASP A 71 3.37 -3.48 -6.79
N TYR A 72 4.07 -2.38 -6.57
CA TYR A 72 3.48 -1.05 -6.39
C TYR A 72 2.95 -0.38 -7.66
N THR A 73 3.34 -0.85 -8.85
CA THR A 73 3.18 -0.09 -10.10
C THR A 73 2.34 -0.79 -11.15
N SER A 74 1.65 -1.86 -10.76
CA SER A 74 0.72 -2.59 -11.61
C SER A 74 -0.61 -2.83 -10.89
N ILE A 75 -1.56 -3.40 -11.64
CA ILE A 75 -2.90 -3.72 -11.15
C ILE A 75 -2.95 -5.22 -10.86
N ASN A 76 -3.57 -5.60 -9.75
CA ASN A 76 -3.85 -7.00 -9.48
C ASN A 76 -4.68 -7.57 -10.64
N PRO A 77 -4.24 -8.64 -11.33
CA PRO A 77 -4.93 -9.16 -12.50
C PRO A 77 -6.40 -9.54 -12.25
N THR A 78 -6.75 -9.86 -11.00
CA THR A 78 -8.13 -10.14 -10.58
C THR A 78 -9.06 -8.94 -10.72
N TYR A 79 -8.55 -7.70 -10.63
CA TYR A 79 -9.37 -6.48 -10.72
C TYR A 79 -9.37 -5.87 -12.13
N GLY A 80 -8.56 -6.42 -13.04
CA GLY A 80 -8.40 -5.94 -14.42
C GLY A 80 -6.98 -5.50 -14.74
N THR A 81 -6.84 -4.52 -15.63
CA THR A 81 -5.57 -4.08 -16.19
C THR A 81 -5.30 -2.60 -15.95
N MET A 82 -4.07 -2.17 -16.24
CA MET A 82 -3.71 -0.74 -16.24
C MET A 82 -4.52 0.09 -17.24
N ARG A 83 -5.08 -0.55 -18.29
CA ARG A 83 -5.99 0.13 -19.21
C ARG A 83 -7.34 0.40 -18.53
N ASP A 84 -7.87 -0.59 -17.84
CA ASP A 84 -9.18 -0.51 -17.18
C ASP A 84 -9.14 0.53 -16.05
N PHE A 85 -8.04 0.57 -15.28
CA PHE A 85 -7.81 1.62 -14.30
C PHE A 85 -7.84 3.03 -14.92
N ARG A 86 -7.14 3.24 -16.04
CA ARG A 86 -7.15 4.56 -16.72
C ARG A 86 -8.53 4.94 -17.24
N GLN A 87 -9.30 3.97 -17.73
CA GLN A 87 -10.67 4.18 -18.17
C GLN A 87 -11.57 4.57 -16.97
N PHE A 88 -11.39 3.90 -15.84
CA PHE A 88 -12.09 4.23 -14.60
C PHE A 88 -11.80 5.66 -14.13
N VAL A 89 -10.52 6.04 -14.04
CA VAL A 89 -10.12 7.40 -13.63
C VAL A 89 -10.75 8.45 -14.54
N ALA A 90 -10.67 8.27 -15.87
CA ALA A 90 -11.27 9.18 -16.83
C ALA A 90 -12.81 9.28 -16.65
N ALA A 91 -13.48 8.13 -16.54
CA ALA A 91 -14.94 8.08 -16.38
C ALA A 91 -15.41 8.70 -15.05
N ALA A 92 -14.63 8.58 -13.99
CA ALA A 92 -14.87 9.24 -12.70
C ALA A 92 -14.73 10.77 -12.85
N HIS A 93 -13.66 11.23 -13.49
CA HIS A 93 -13.41 12.67 -13.71
C HIS A 93 -14.47 13.33 -14.60
N ASP A 94 -15.00 12.62 -15.59
CA ASP A 94 -16.11 13.10 -16.43
C ASP A 94 -17.34 13.44 -15.58
N ARG A 95 -17.60 12.62 -14.55
CA ARG A 95 -18.68 12.79 -13.56
C ARG A 95 -18.36 13.75 -12.43
N GLY A 96 -17.17 14.33 -12.41
CA GLY A 96 -16.72 15.23 -11.34
C GLY A 96 -16.30 14.50 -10.06
N ILE A 97 -16.08 13.19 -10.12
CA ILE A 97 -15.65 12.35 -9.00
C ILE A 97 -14.12 12.23 -9.05
N ARG A 98 -13.44 12.59 -7.97
CA ARG A 98 -11.99 12.40 -7.81
C ARG A 98 -11.65 11.00 -7.31
N VAL A 99 -10.44 10.54 -7.58
CA VAL A 99 -9.96 9.21 -7.19
C VAL A 99 -8.82 9.35 -6.20
N ILE A 100 -8.96 8.74 -5.02
CA ILE A 100 -7.93 8.55 -4.02
C ILE A 100 -7.56 7.07 -4.02
N THR A 101 -6.27 6.74 -4.00
CA THR A 101 -5.82 5.35 -3.77
C THR A 101 -5.10 5.20 -2.44
N GLU A 102 -5.24 4.02 -1.86
CA GLU A 102 -4.45 3.56 -0.74
C GLU A 102 -2.98 3.38 -1.13
N LEU A 103 -2.02 3.74 -0.27
CA LEU A 103 -0.63 3.37 -0.48
C LEU A 103 0.03 2.93 0.82
N VAL A 104 0.37 1.64 0.89
CA VAL A 104 1.10 1.04 2.00
C VAL A 104 2.58 1.29 1.82
N ILE A 105 3.13 2.19 2.64
CA ILE A 105 4.52 2.64 2.49
C ILE A 105 5.45 2.05 3.56
N ASN A 106 4.91 1.58 4.69
CA ASN A 106 5.72 1.02 5.78
C ASN A 106 6.38 -0.31 5.41
N HIS A 107 5.66 -1.19 4.70
CA HIS A 107 6.07 -2.56 4.45
C HIS A 107 5.67 -3.00 3.04
N THR A 108 6.23 -4.11 2.60
CA THR A 108 5.81 -4.84 1.39
C THR A 108 5.37 -6.25 1.77
N SER A 109 4.81 -7.01 0.84
CA SER A 109 4.75 -8.47 0.95
C SER A 109 6.16 -9.09 1.02
N ASP A 110 6.31 -10.20 1.72
CA ASP A 110 7.49 -11.08 1.63
C ASP A 110 7.71 -11.63 0.20
N GLN A 111 6.69 -11.61 -0.66
CA GLN A 111 6.81 -11.99 -2.07
C GLN A 111 7.29 -10.84 -2.98
N HIS A 112 7.38 -9.61 -2.45
CA HIS A 112 7.84 -8.47 -3.23
C HIS A 112 9.27 -8.72 -3.75
N PRO A 113 9.58 -8.37 -5.03
CA PRO A 113 10.92 -8.57 -5.59
C PRO A 113 12.04 -7.90 -4.80
N TRP A 114 11.73 -6.87 -4.02
CA TRP A 114 12.69 -6.23 -3.12
C TRP A 114 13.08 -7.17 -1.98
N PHE A 115 12.11 -7.75 -1.25
CA PHE A 115 12.40 -8.68 -0.16
C PHE A 115 13.11 -9.94 -0.65
N GLN A 116 12.66 -10.48 -1.79
CA GLN A 116 13.28 -11.65 -2.41
C GLN A 116 14.76 -11.42 -2.79
N ARG A 117 15.12 -10.18 -3.17
CA ARG A 117 16.52 -9.79 -3.36
C ARG A 117 17.23 -9.58 -2.03
N ALA A 118 16.62 -8.87 -1.08
CA ALA A 118 17.21 -8.54 0.22
C ALA A 118 17.62 -9.78 1.02
N ARG A 119 16.76 -10.80 1.08
CA ARG A 119 17.04 -12.04 1.83
C ARG A 119 18.19 -12.88 1.24
N LYS A 120 18.51 -12.69 -0.05
CA LYS A 120 19.64 -13.35 -0.74
C LYS A 120 20.88 -12.47 -0.83
N ALA A 121 20.76 -11.20 -0.46
CA ALA A 121 21.83 -10.22 -0.59
C ALA A 121 22.82 -10.34 0.57
N LYS A 122 24.08 -9.99 0.31
CA LYS A 122 25.14 -9.99 1.34
C LYS A 122 24.84 -8.94 2.41
N HIS A 123 25.28 -9.23 3.64
CA HIS A 123 25.18 -8.29 4.76
C HIS A 123 25.80 -6.93 4.42
N GLY A 124 25.15 -5.82 4.78
CA GLY A 124 25.59 -4.45 4.49
C GLY A 124 25.57 -4.05 3.00
N SER A 125 24.90 -4.82 2.15
CA SER A 125 24.71 -4.45 0.76
C SER A 125 23.43 -3.62 0.57
N VAL A 126 23.42 -2.80 -0.48
CA VAL A 126 22.27 -1.94 -0.80
C VAL A 126 20.95 -2.70 -0.82
N TRP A 127 20.90 -3.91 -1.38
CA TRP A 127 19.68 -4.71 -1.43
C TRP A 127 19.30 -5.32 -0.09
N ARG A 128 20.30 -5.69 0.74
CA ARG A 128 20.03 -6.16 2.11
C ARG A 128 19.34 -5.07 2.90
N ASP A 129 19.86 -3.86 2.79
CA ASP A 129 19.44 -2.70 3.57
C ASP A 129 18.12 -2.08 3.08
N TYR A 130 17.37 -2.73 2.18
CA TYR A 130 15.98 -2.32 1.86
C TYR A 130 15.00 -2.65 2.98
N TYR A 131 15.36 -3.58 3.86
CA TYR A 131 14.55 -4.02 5.00
C TYR A 131 15.39 -3.96 6.27
N VAL A 132 14.73 -3.98 7.42
CA VAL A 132 15.39 -3.91 8.72
C VAL A 132 15.74 -5.33 9.18
N TRP A 133 17.04 -5.60 9.36
CA TRP A 133 17.58 -6.91 9.74
C TRP A 133 18.30 -6.86 11.08
N SER A 134 18.34 -8.00 11.77
CA SER A 134 19.09 -8.18 13.03
C SER A 134 19.55 -9.63 13.19
N ASP A 135 20.69 -9.82 13.85
CA ASP A 135 21.18 -11.16 14.23
C ASP A 135 20.43 -11.74 15.46
N SER A 136 19.67 -10.91 16.17
CA SER A 136 18.81 -11.29 17.29
C SER A 136 17.45 -10.59 17.24
N ASP A 137 16.48 -11.14 17.94
CA ASP A 137 15.12 -10.60 18.13
C ASP A 137 15.00 -9.63 19.31
N GLN A 138 16.13 -9.18 19.88
CA GLN A 138 16.17 -8.41 21.13
C GLN A 138 16.22 -6.89 20.93
N LYS A 139 16.29 -6.42 19.67
CA LYS A 139 16.24 -4.99 19.35
C LYS A 139 14.83 -4.44 19.50
N PHE A 140 14.73 -3.16 19.86
CA PHE A 140 13.45 -2.45 20.02
C PHE A 140 12.46 -3.11 21.02
N PRO A 141 12.91 -3.47 22.25
CA PRO A 141 12.09 -4.22 23.21
C PRO A 141 10.88 -3.44 23.73
N ASP A 142 10.89 -2.11 23.63
CA ASP A 142 9.81 -1.23 24.10
C ASP A 142 8.67 -1.09 23.06
N THR A 143 8.78 -1.72 21.89
CA THR A 143 7.74 -1.71 20.85
C THR A 143 6.68 -2.76 21.14
N ARG A 144 5.41 -2.35 21.23
CA ARG A 144 4.28 -3.28 21.29
C ARG A 144 4.12 -4.07 19.98
N VAL A 145 3.61 -5.29 20.07
CA VAL A 145 3.09 -6.02 18.89
C VAL A 145 1.69 -5.50 18.58
N ILE A 146 1.39 -5.21 17.30
CA ILE A 146 0.08 -4.67 16.90
C ILE A 146 -0.96 -5.80 16.86
N PHE A 147 -0.63 -6.92 16.23
CA PHE A 147 -1.52 -8.08 16.07
C PHE A 147 -1.20 -9.19 17.09
N LEU A 148 -1.40 -8.88 18.38
CA LEU A 148 -1.07 -9.76 19.51
C LEU A 148 -1.73 -11.15 19.46
N ASP A 149 -2.87 -11.27 18.80
CA ASP A 149 -3.60 -12.54 18.66
C ASP A 149 -2.98 -13.47 17.60
N THR A 150 -2.04 -12.98 16.79
CA THR A 150 -1.42 -13.73 15.68
C THR A 150 0.10 -13.73 15.76
N GLU A 151 0.71 -12.58 16.00
CA GLU A 151 2.15 -12.41 16.05
C GLU A 151 2.66 -12.43 17.49
N THR A 152 3.72 -13.20 17.73
CA THR A 152 4.34 -13.33 19.07
C THR A 152 5.49 -12.34 19.29
N SER A 153 6.00 -11.77 18.20
CA SER A 153 7.13 -10.85 18.16
C SER A 153 7.01 -9.97 16.91
N ASN A 154 7.67 -8.80 16.93
CA ASN A 154 7.87 -7.96 15.74
C ASN A 154 9.13 -8.39 14.93
N TRP A 155 9.81 -9.45 15.36
CA TRP A 155 10.96 -10.04 14.69
C TRP A 155 10.65 -11.47 14.24
N THR A 156 10.86 -11.75 12.95
CA THR A 156 10.73 -13.09 12.39
C THR A 156 12.06 -13.57 11.80
N TRP A 157 12.44 -14.82 12.08
CA TRP A 157 13.65 -15.44 11.50
C TRP A 157 13.44 -15.81 10.03
N ASP A 158 14.30 -15.31 9.14
CA ASP A 158 14.33 -15.75 7.73
C ASP A 158 15.45 -16.79 7.51
N PRO A 159 15.11 -18.02 7.06
CA PRO A 159 16.07 -19.11 6.93
C PRO A 159 17.05 -18.95 5.76
N VAL A 160 16.76 -18.09 4.78
CA VAL A 160 17.64 -17.85 3.62
C VAL A 160 18.68 -16.78 3.97
N ALA A 161 18.22 -15.73 4.63
CA ALA A 161 19.05 -14.65 5.14
C ALA A 161 19.86 -15.04 6.38
N GLN A 162 19.44 -16.09 7.08
CA GLN A 162 19.95 -16.50 8.40
C GLN A 162 20.01 -15.31 9.38
N ALA A 163 18.93 -14.53 9.42
CA ALA A 163 18.78 -13.37 10.28
C ALA A 163 17.30 -13.09 10.55
N TYR A 164 17.02 -12.32 11.59
CA TYR A 164 15.70 -11.79 11.85
C TYR A 164 15.44 -10.56 10.97
N PHE A 165 14.21 -10.42 10.49
CA PHE A 165 13.71 -9.18 9.90
C PHE A 165 12.57 -8.61 10.74
N TRP A 166 12.45 -7.29 10.70
CA TRP A 166 11.41 -6.54 11.40
C TRP A 166 10.10 -6.53 10.63
N HIS A 167 8.99 -6.61 11.35
CA HIS A 167 7.65 -6.36 10.83
C HIS A 167 6.77 -5.79 11.96
N ARG A 168 6.02 -4.72 11.67
CA ARG A 168 5.04 -4.17 12.63
C ARG A 168 3.68 -4.85 12.58
N PHE A 169 3.40 -5.45 11.43
CA PHE A 169 2.16 -6.15 11.12
C PHE A 169 2.46 -7.66 11.06
N TYR A 170 1.95 -8.38 10.08
CA TYR A 170 2.22 -9.81 9.97
C TYR A 170 3.66 -10.11 9.55
N SER A 171 4.15 -11.29 9.89
CA SER A 171 5.48 -11.80 9.49
C SER A 171 5.69 -11.86 7.97
N HIS A 172 4.61 -11.85 7.18
CA HIS A 172 4.69 -11.76 5.71
C HIS A 172 4.63 -10.32 5.17
N GLN A 173 4.72 -9.32 6.05
CA GLN A 173 4.76 -7.89 5.75
C GLN A 173 6.07 -7.28 6.28
N PRO A 174 7.24 -7.67 5.74
CA PRO A 174 8.52 -7.13 6.18
C PRO A 174 8.59 -5.60 5.99
N ASP A 175 9.02 -4.92 7.05
CA ASP A 175 9.11 -3.46 7.10
C ASP A 175 10.28 -2.94 6.27
N LEU A 176 10.02 -1.89 5.50
CA LEU A 176 11.00 -1.19 4.71
C LEU A 176 11.92 -0.35 5.60
N ASN A 177 13.22 -0.35 5.28
CA ASN A 177 14.20 0.41 6.04
C ASN A 177 14.27 1.86 5.55
N TYR A 178 13.60 2.79 6.24
CA TYR A 178 13.60 4.20 5.89
C TYR A 178 14.91 4.95 6.19
N ASP A 179 15.84 4.36 6.95
CA ASP A 179 17.20 4.91 7.08
C ASP A 179 18.00 4.76 5.77
N ASN A 180 17.57 3.88 4.87
CA ASN A 180 18.14 3.77 3.53
C ASN A 180 17.52 4.81 2.59
N PRO A 181 18.26 5.82 2.11
CA PRO A 181 17.71 6.88 1.26
C PRO A 181 17.17 6.37 -0.08
N ARG A 182 17.54 5.16 -0.51
CA ARG A 182 16.97 4.55 -1.72
C ARG A 182 15.54 4.08 -1.50
N VAL A 183 15.20 3.58 -0.31
CA VAL A 183 13.82 3.20 0.04
C VAL A 183 12.92 4.42 -0.08
N LEU A 184 13.29 5.54 0.55
CA LEU A 184 12.55 6.79 0.44
C LEU A 184 12.44 7.25 -1.03
N SER A 185 13.54 7.19 -1.78
CA SER A 185 13.51 7.55 -3.21
C SER A 185 12.60 6.66 -4.04
N ASP A 186 12.52 5.36 -3.74
CA ASP A 186 11.69 4.40 -4.47
C ASP A 186 10.22 4.60 -4.14
N ILE A 187 9.89 4.79 -2.87
CA ILE A 187 8.54 5.13 -2.43
C ILE A 187 8.08 6.44 -3.09
N LEU A 188 8.90 7.51 -3.06
CA LEU A 188 8.54 8.76 -3.75
C LEU A 188 8.31 8.58 -5.26
N ARG A 189 9.00 7.64 -5.92
CA ARG A 189 8.74 7.29 -7.32
C ARG A 189 7.40 6.58 -7.51
N VAL A 190 7.03 5.69 -6.59
CA VAL A 190 5.71 5.05 -6.56
C VAL A 190 4.60 6.08 -6.38
N LEU A 191 4.75 7.01 -5.44
CA LEU A 191 3.77 8.08 -5.25
C LEU A 191 3.56 8.89 -6.54
N ARG A 192 4.67 9.30 -7.17
CA ARG A 192 4.62 10.06 -8.44
C ARG A 192 3.96 9.27 -9.56
N PHE A 193 4.27 7.98 -9.68
CA PHE A 193 3.68 7.12 -10.71
C PHE A 193 2.14 7.18 -10.69
N TRP A 194 1.51 7.06 -9.52
CA TRP A 194 0.05 7.11 -9.42
C TRP A 194 -0.54 8.51 -9.63
N LEU A 195 0.17 9.56 -9.19
CA LEU A 195 -0.23 10.95 -9.46
C LEU A 195 -0.15 11.27 -10.96
N ASP A 196 0.91 10.83 -11.64
CA ASP A 196 1.09 11.00 -13.09
C ASP A 196 0.02 10.20 -13.89
N MET A 197 -0.44 9.09 -13.33
CA MET A 197 -1.56 8.29 -13.84
C MET A 197 -2.94 8.97 -13.65
N GLY A 198 -3.00 10.08 -12.92
CA GLY A 198 -4.19 10.91 -12.78
C GLY A 198 -4.96 10.72 -11.48
N VAL A 199 -4.44 9.98 -10.50
CA VAL A 199 -5.00 9.94 -9.14
C VAL A 199 -4.93 11.33 -8.51
N ASP A 200 -5.97 11.70 -7.75
CA ASP A 200 -6.14 13.03 -7.16
C ASP A 200 -5.67 13.13 -5.69
N GLY A 201 -5.45 11.99 -5.03
CA GLY A 201 -4.96 11.90 -3.67
C GLY A 201 -4.44 10.52 -3.28
N LEU A 202 -3.64 10.46 -2.23
CA LEU A 202 -3.09 9.21 -1.69
C LEU A 202 -3.41 9.14 -0.20
N ARG A 203 -4.00 8.04 0.26
CA ARG A 203 -4.06 7.74 1.69
C ARG A 203 -2.82 6.91 2.03
N LEU A 204 -1.89 7.52 2.77
CA LEU A 204 -0.67 6.84 3.19
C LEU A 204 -0.97 6.00 4.43
N ASP A 205 -0.77 4.69 4.31
CA ASP A 205 -1.00 3.75 5.40
C ASP A 205 0.25 3.60 6.28
N ALA A 206 0.01 3.28 7.56
CA ALA A 206 1.06 2.92 8.53
C ALA A 206 2.15 3.98 8.78
N VAL A 207 1.88 5.26 8.49
CA VAL A 207 2.84 6.38 8.64
C VAL A 207 3.49 6.51 10.03
N PRO A 208 2.80 6.24 11.17
CA PRO A 208 3.43 6.33 12.48
C PRO A 208 4.62 5.39 12.70
N TYR A 209 4.80 4.37 11.85
CA TYR A 209 5.67 3.23 12.12
C TYR A 209 6.94 3.18 11.25
N LEU A 210 7.17 4.16 10.38
CA LEU A 210 8.20 4.09 9.33
C LEU A 210 9.65 3.97 9.82
N ILE A 211 9.95 4.41 11.04
CA ILE A 211 11.32 4.48 11.56
C ILE A 211 11.36 3.91 12.97
N GLU A 212 12.40 3.12 13.23
CA GLU A 212 12.67 2.56 14.55
C GLU A 212 13.97 3.11 15.19
N ARG A 213 13.94 3.35 16.49
CA ARG A 213 15.04 3.79 17.35
C ARG A 213 14.98 3.06 18.69
N ASP A 214 16.12 2.59 19.16
CA ASP A 214 16.26 1.99 20.50
C ASP A 214 15.84 2.98 21.59
N GLY A 215 15.20 2.45 22.65
CA GLY A 215 14.69 3.23 23.78
C GLY A 215 13.43 4.05 23.47
N THR A 216 12.71 3.71 22.40
CA THR A 216 11.43 4.33 22.03
C THR A 216 10.37 3.27 21.78
N ASN A 217 9.09 3.66 21.76
CA ASN A 217 7.99 2.78 21.38
C ASN A 217 7.87 2.59 19.85
N ASN A 218 8.73 3.24 19.05
CA ASN A 218 8.74 3.18 17.59
C ASN A 218 7.42 3.60 16.94
N GLU A 219 6.77 4.61 17.53
CA GLU A 219 5.57 5.22 16.98
C GLU A 219 5.68 6.75 17.02
N ASN A 220 5.39 7.42 15.89
CA ASN A 220 5.38 8.89 15.78
C ASN A 220 6.73 9.54 16.12
N LEU A 221 7.84 8.92 15.71
CA LEU A 221 9.16 9.49 15.91
C LEU A 221 9.30 10.83 15.16
N PRO A 222 10.04 11.81 15.73
CA PRO A 222 10.15 13.17 15.20
C PRO A 222 11.01 13.28 13.93
#